data_AF-A0A0K1RTQ3-F1
#
_entry.id   AF-A0A0K1RTQ3-F1
#
_cell.length_a   1.000
_cell.length_b   1.000
_cell.length_c   1.000
_cell.angle_alpha   90.00
_cell.angle_beta   90.00
_cell.angle_gamma   90.00
#
_symmetry.space_group_name_H-M   'P 1'
#
loop_
_entity.id
_entity.type
_entity.pdbx_description
1 polymer ?
#
loop_
_entity_poly.entity_id
_entity_poly.type
_entity_poly.pdbx_seq_one_letter_code
_entity_poly.pdbx_strand_id
1 'polypeptide(L)'
;MKLLFLSNGHGEDEIAIRIIKRLQSSPLCPDITALSLVGNGYAYTRLGIPLLDRGQKMPSGGFITRDAKQLWRDLREGLLGLTSRQYRLVKNWGQEGGKIVAVGDILPLPLLG
;
A
#
# COMPACT_ATOMS: atom_id res chain seq x y z
N MET A 1 16.86 -5.99 -7.77
CA MET A 1 16.45 -5.55 -6.41
C MET A 1 14.93 -5.60 -6.34
N LYS A 2 14.35 -6.07 -5.24
CA LYS A 2 12.90 -6.03 -5.01
C LYS A 2 12.50 -4.76 -4.24
N LEU A 3 11.47 -4.07 -4.70
CA LEU A 3 10.97 -2.82 -4.12
C LEU A 3 9.47 -2.92 -3.82
N LEU A 4 9.09 -2.75 -2.56
CA LEU A 4 7.70 -2.73 -2.11
C LEU A 4 7.22 -1.28 -1.98
N PHE A 5 6.15 -0.94 -2.69
CA PHE A 5 5.40 0.30 -2.44
C PHE A 5 4.33 0.03 -1.39
N LEU A 6 4.46 0.70 -0.24
CA LEU A 6 3.54 0.60 0.88
C LEU A 6 2.76 1.92 0.99
N SER A 7 1.48 1.90 0.71
CA SER A 7 0.60 3.07 0.76
C SER A 7 -0.53 2.87 1.76
N ASN A 8 -1.06 3.96 2.30
CA ASN A 8 -2.26 3.87 3.13
C ASN A 8 -3.46 3.45 2.30
N GLY A 9 -3.50 3.79 1.01
CA GLY A 9 -4.53 3.38 0.05
C GLY A 9 -5.11 4.53 -0.77
N HIS A 10 -6.05 4.23 -1.67
CA HIS A 10 -6.83 5.22 -2.42
C HIS A 10 -5.98 6.30 -3.13
N GLY A 11 -6.03 7.55 -2.67
CA GLY A 11 -5.31 8.67 -3.27
C GLY A 11 -3.80 8.48 -3.23
N GLU A 12 -3.27 7.82 -2.20
CA GLU A 12 -1.85 7.52 -2.09
C GLU A 12 -1.40 6.42 -3.05
N ASP A 13 -2.28 5.48 -3.42
CA ASP A 13 -1.98 4.50 -4.47
C ASP A 13 -1.75 5.21 -5.82
N GLU A 14 -2.55 6.23 -6.13
CA GLU A 14 -2.39 7.04 -7.33
C GLU A 14 -1.08 7.86 -7.31
N ILE A 15 -0.63 8.29 -6.13
CA ILE A 15 0.69 8.93 -5.97
C ILE A 15 1.79 7.90 -6.20
N ALA A 16 1.72 6.75 -5.54
CA ALA A 16 2.69 5.66 -5.68
C ALA A 16 2.83 5.21 -7.14
N ILE A 17 1.72 5.12 -7.86
CA ILE A 17 1.70 4.79 -9.29
C ILE A 17 2.49 5.77 -10.14
N ARG A 18 2.40 7.08 -9.87
CA ARG A 18 3.17 8.08 -10.62
C ARG A 18 4.67 7.88 -10.42
N ILE A 19 5.07 7.52 -9.20
CA ILE A 19 6.46 7.19 -8.88
C ILE A 19 6.87 5.90 -9.60
N ILE A 20 6.07 4.84 -9.50
CA ILE A 20 6.30 3.54 -10.16
C ILE A 20 6.47 3.71 -11.67
N LYS A 21 5.57 4.45 -12.34
CA LYS A 21 5.67 4.72 -13.78
C LYS A 21 6.98 5.41 -14.15
N ARG A 22 7.46 6.34 -13.32
CA ARG A 22 8.74 6.99 -13.54
C ARG A 22 9.91 6.03 -13.36
N LEU A 23 9.87 5.16 -12.34
CA LEU A 23 10.88 4.12 -12.13
C LEU A 23 10.91 3.10 -13.27
N GLN A 24 9.76 2.71 -13.80
CA GLN A 24 9.66 1.78 -14.94
C GLN A 24 10.27 2.34 -16.23
N SER A 25 10.37 3.67 -16.36
CA SER A 25 11.10 4.30 -17.48
C SER A 25 12.63 4.24 -17.34
N SER A 26 13.15 3.77 -16.20
CA SER A 26 14.59 3.62 -15.96
C SER A 26 15.08 2.25 -16.42
N PRO A 27 16.27 2.15 -17.05
CA PRO A 27 16.90 0.86 -17.39
C PRO A 27 17.28 0.02 -16.17
N LEU A 28 17.29 0.61 -14.98
CA LEU A 28 17.56 -0.06 -13.70
C LEU A 28 16.29 -0.25 -12.87
N CYS A 29 15.13 -0.40 -13.52
CA CYS A 29 13.87 -0.59 -12.81
C CYS A 29 13.96 -1.81 -11.88
N PRO A 30 13.66 -1.67 -10.58
CA PRO A 30 13.58 -2.81 -9.69
C PRO A 30 12.34 -3.66 -9.99
N ASP A 31 12.31 -4.85 -9.39
CA ASP A 31 11.11 -5.68 -9.35
C ASP A 31 10.13 -5.05 -8.34
N ILE A 32 8.98 -4.58 -8.83
CA ILE A 32 8.04 -3.74 -8.07
C ILE A 32 6.83 -4.55 -7.63
N THR A 33 6.56 -4.53 -6.34
CA THR A 33 5.34 -5.03 -5.70
C THR A 33 4.69 -3.91 -4.91
N ALA A 34 3.38 -3.95 -4.71
CA ALA A 34 2.67 -2.99 -3.89
C ALA A 34 1.86 -3.64 -2.76
N LEU A 35 1.64 -2.89 -1.69
CA LEU A 35 0.72 -3.22 -0.61
C LEU A 35 -0.07 -1.95 -0.24
N SER A 36 -1.38 -2.02 -0.45
CA SER A 36 -2.32 -1.01 0.03
C SER A 36 -2.79 -1.42 1.42
N LEU A 37 -2.57 -0.58 2.44
CA LEU A 37 -3.03 -0.87 3.80
C LEU A 37 -4.55 -0.86 3.90
N VAL A 38 -5.18 0.10 3.22
CA VAL A 38 -6.63 0.23 3.13
C VAL A 38 -7.11 -0.04 1.71
N GLY A 39 -8.21 -0.79 1.59
CA GLY A 39 -8.85 -1.08 0.31
C GLY A 39 -8.13 -2.15 -0.50
N ASN A 40 -8.58 -2.34 -1.74
CA ASN A 40 -8.19 -3.50 -2.55
C ASN A 40 -6.93 -3.26 -3.41
N GLY A 41 -6.30 -2.08 -3.33
CA GLY A 41 -5.16 -1.70 -4.19
C GLY A 41 -5.51 -1.65 -5.68
N TYR A 42 -6.74 -1.25 -6.03
CA TYR A 42 -7.25 -1.28 -7.40
C TYR A 42 -6.35 -0.51 -8.38
N ALA A 43 -5.83 0.64 -7.95
CA ALA A 43 -4.98 1.47 -8.78
C ALA A 43 -3.71 0.72 -9.24
N TYR A 44 -3.10 -0.06 -8.35
CA TYR A 44 -1.94 -0.92 -8.67
C TYR A 44 -2.33 -2.05 -9.64
N THR A 45 -3.42 -2.77 -9.34
CA THR A 45 -3.86 -3.92 -10.18
C THR A 45 -4.25 -3.51 -11.60
N ARG A 46 -4.85 -2.32 -11.77
CA ARG A 46 -5.20 -1.74 -13.07
C ARG A 46 -3.99 -1.52 -13.98
N LEU A 47 -2.80 -1.38 -13.40
CA LEU A 47 -1.54 -1.22 -14.12
C LEU A 47 -0.68 -2.48 -14.14
N GLY A 48 -1.25 -3.62 -13.72
CA GLY A 48 -0.54 -4.89 -13.69
C GLY A 48 0.55 -4.97 -12.61
N ILE A 49 0.54 -4.07 -11.62
CA ILE A 49 1.49 -4.12 -10.51
C ILE A 49 1.03 -5.23 -9.53
N PRO A 50 1.90 -6.21 -9.20
CA PRO A 50 1.54 -7.28 -8.29
C PRO A 50 1.31 -6.74 -6.88
N LEU A 51 0.31 -7.30 -6.20
CA LEU A 51 0.02 -6.99 -4.80
C LEU A 51 0.61 -8.06 -3.89
N LEU A 52 1.29 -7.64 -2.82
CA LEU A 52 1.85 -8.53 -1.79
C LEU A 52 0.75 -9.24 -0.98
N ASP A 53 -0.40 -8.58 -0.83
CA ASP A 53 -1.66 -9.18 -0.39
C ASP A 53 -2.84 -8.48 -1.08
N ARG A 54 -3.92 -9.22 -1.34
CA ARG A 54 -5.18 -8.58 -1.75
C ARG A 54 -5.78 -7.99 -0.48
N GLY A 55 -5.67 -6.68 -0.32
CA GLY A 55 -6.11 -5.96 0.89
C GLY A 55 -7.51 -6.35 1.37
N GLN A 56 -7.76 -6.17 2.67
CA GLN A 56 -9.04 -6.53 3.27
C GLN A 56 -10.17 -5.63 2.75
N LYS A 57 -11.33 -6.21 2.40
CA LYS A 57 -12.56 -5.46 2.13
C LYS A 57 -12.90 -4.66 3.39
N MET A 58 -12.93 -3.33 3.29
CA MET A 58 -13.44 -2.50 4.39
C MET A 58 -14.93 -2.75 4.62
N PRO A 59 -15.42 -2.71 5.88
CA PRO A 59 -16.84 -2.90 6.20
C PRO A 59 -17.76 -1.92 5.46
N SER A 60 -17.29 -0.71 5.15
CA SER A 60 -18.01 0.33 4.42
C SER A 60 -18.01 0.15 2.89
N GLY A 61 -17.39 -0.91 2.36
CA GLY A 61 -17.44 -1.25 0.93
C GLY A 61 -16.62 -0.33 0.00
N GLY A 62 -15.87 0.64 0.53
CA GLY A 62 -14.99 1.50 -0.28
C GLY A 62 -15.72 2.51 -1.17
N PHE A 63 -16.96 2.89 -0.83
CA PHE A 63 -17.64 3.97 -1.55
C PHE A 63 -17.03 5.33 -1.20
N ILE A 64 -16.50 5.99 -2.22
CA ILE A 64 -15.99 7.36 -2.18
C ILE A 64 -17.13 8.29 -1.74
N THR A 65 -17.16 8.63 -0.46
CA THR A 65 -18.06 9.64 0.09
C THR A 65 -17.20 10.85 0.45
N ARG A 66 -17.65 12.07 0.13
CA ARG A 66 -16.91 13.35 0.23
C ARG A 66 -16.47 13.76 1.65
N ASP A 67 -16.47 12.86 2.62
CA ASP A 67 -16.19 13.15 4.02
C ASP A 67 -14.86 12.56 4.47
N ALA A 68 -13.81 13.38 4.37
CA ALA A 68 -12.48 13.07 4.88
C ALA A 68 -12.48 12.64 6.37
N LYS A 69 -13.46 13.10 7.15
CA LYS A 69 -13.62 12.74 8.57
C LYS A 69 -14.13 11.31 8.77
N GLN A 70 -15.00 10.83 7.88
CA GLN A 70 -15.49 9.46 7.88
C GLN A 70 -14.41 8.51 7.34
N LEU A 71 -13.63 8.97 6.35
CA LEU A 71 -12.42 8.30 5.88
C LEU A 71 -11.38 8.13 6.99
N TRP A 72 -11.12 9.17 7.80
CA TRP A 72 -10.21 9.11 8.95
C TRP A 72 -10.70 8.14 10.03
N ARG A 73 -12.02 8.01 10.21
CA ARG A 73 -12.59 7.08 11.17
C ARG A 73 -12.50 5.64 10.68
N ASP A 74 -12.81 5.40 9.41
CA ASP A 74 -12.67 4.10 8.75
C ASP A 74 -11.21 3.68 8.63
N LEU A 75 -10.29 4.62 8.41
CA LEU A 75 -8.85 4.42 8.51
C LEU A 75 -8.50 3.97 9.92
N ARG A 76 -8.93 4.68 10.96
CA ARG A 76 -8.61 4.35 12.37
C ARG A 76 -9.22 3.00 12.80
N GLU A 77 -10.42 2.67 12.34
CA GLU A 77 -11.08 1.38 12.60
C GLU A 77 -10.46 0.24 11.77
N GLY A 78 -10.08 0.50 10.52
CA GLY A 78 -9.32 -0.43 9.67
C GLY A 78 -7.85 -0.59 10.11
N LEU A 79 -7.28 0.40 10.78
CA LEU A 79 -5.95 0.42 11.40
C LEU A 79 -5.89 -0.45 12.64
N LEU A 80 -6.96 -0.47 13.45
CA LEU A 80 -7.14 -1.47 14.51
C LEU A 80 -7.28 -2.89 13.91
N GLY A 81 -7.69 -2.98 12.64
CA GLY A 81 -7.72 -4.18 11.82
C GLY A 81 -6.49 -4.40 10.93
N LEU A 82 -5.36 -3.68 11.12
CA LEU A 82 -4.09 -4.05 10.50
C LEU A 82 -3.81 -5.50 10.85
N THR A 83 -3.93 -6.37 9.86
CA THR A 83 -3.81 -7.80 10.13
C THR A 83 -2.37 -8.09 10.52
N SER A 84 -2.16 -8.88 11.57
CA SER A 84 -0.84 -9.43 11.91
C SER A 84 -0.15 -10.12 10.73
N ARG A 85 -0.95 -10.53 9.73
CA ARG A 85 -0.52 -10.99 8.41
C ARG A 85 0.19 -9.90 7.59
N GLN A 86 -0.40 -8.73 7.39
CA GLN A 86 0.24 -7.62 6.65
C GLN A 86 1.56 -7.20 7.30
N TYR A 87 1.60 -7.08 8.64
CA TYR A 87 2.85 -6.80 9.35
C TYR A 87 3.92 -7.86 9.07
N ARG A 88 3.56 -9.15 9.15
CA ARG A 88 4.49 -10.25 8.88
C ARG A 88 4.99 -10.24 7.43
N LEU A 89 4.15 -9.90 6.47
CA LEU A 89 4.54 -9.79 5.06
C LEU A 89 5.57 -8.67 4.84
N VAL A 90 5.34 -7.49 5.42
CA VAL A 90 6.28 -6.36 5.31
C VAL A 90 7.60 -6.68 6.02
N LYS A 91 7.53 -7.29 7.21
CA LYS A 91 8.72 -7.71 7.96
C LYS A 91 9.54 -8.73 7.19
N ASN A 92 8.91 -9.78 6.66
CA ASN A 92 9.59 -10.80 5.87
C ASN A 92 10.22 -10.20 4.61
N TRP A 93 9.53 -9.27 3.95
CA TRP A 93 10.06 -8.55 2.79
C TRP A 93 11.39 -7.84 3.10
N GLY A 94 11.46 -7.13 4.23
CA GLY A 94 12.69 -6.50 4.69
C GLY A 94 13.79 -7.51 5.04
N GLN A 95 13.44 -8.61 5.71
CA GLN A 95 14.39 -9.68 6.07
C GLN A 95 14.99 -10.39 4.84
N GLU A 96 14.24 -10.50 3.74
CA GLU A 96 14.72 -11.03 2.47
C GLU A 96 15.59 -10.03 1.67
N GLY A 97 15.94 -8.88 2.27
CA GLY A 97 16.74 -7.83 1.63
C GLY A 97 15.95 -6.93 0.68
N GLY A 98 14.61 -7.03 0.68
CA GLY A 98 13.73 -6.14 -0.05
C GLY A 98 13.79 -4.71 0.49
N LYS A 99 13.61 -3.73 -0.41
CA LYS A 99 13.48 -2.31 -0.03
C LYS A 99 12.02 -1.91 -0.01
N ILE A 100 11.68 -0.92 0.82
CA ILE A 100 10.31 -0.44 1.00
C ILE A 100 10.28 1.05 0.73
N VAL A 101 9.31 1.49 -0.06
CA VAL A 101 8.94 2.89 -0.27
C VAL A 101 7.58 3.09 0.38
N ALA A 102 7.55 3.83 1.49
CA ALA A 102 6.31 4.28 2.09
C ALA A 102 5.80 5.52 1.34
N VAL A 103 4.52 5.51 0.95
CA VAL A 103 3.85 6.62 0.28
C VAL A 103 2.62 6.96 1.10
N GLY A 104 2.63 8.10 1.79
CA GLY A 104 1.52 8.53 2.65
C GLY A 104 1.95 9.13 3.99
N ASP A 105 0.97 9.28 4.88
CA ASP A 105 1.14 9.74 6.27
C ASP A 105 1.91 8.73 7.15
N ILE A 106 2.08 8.99 8.46
CA ILE A 106 2.85 8.20 9.46
C ILE A 106 2.53 6.69 9.53
N LEU A 107 1.38 6.26 9.00
CA LEU A 107 0.83 4.91 9.19
C LEU A 107 1.68 3.74 8.65
N PRO A 108 2.50 3.88 7.58
CA PRO A 108 3.43 2.86 7.16
C PRO A 108 4.61 2.69 8.13
N LEU A 109 4.92 3.69 8.96
CA LEU A 109 6.15 3.70 9.78
C LEU A 109 6.24 2.56 10.80
N PRO A 110 5.18 2.17 11.53
CA PRO A 110 5.22 1.01 12.43
C PRO A 110 5.50 -0.32 11.71
N LEU A 111 5.27 -0.40 10.39
CA LEU A 111 5.51 -1.59 9.59
C LEU A 111 6.95 -1.69 9.07
N LEU A 112 7.73 -0.61 9.16
CA LEU A 112 9.12 -0.56 8.66
C LEU A 112 10.14 -1.08 9.69
N GLY A 113 9.70 -1.46 10.89
CA GLY A 113 10.53 -1.97 12.00
C GLY A 113 10.59 -3.48 12.14
#